data_AF-X1IBR9-F1
#
_entry.id   AF-X1IBR9-F1
#
_cell.length_a   1.000
_cell.length_b   1.000
_cell.length_c   1.000
_cell.angle_alpha   90.00
_cell.angle_beta   90.00
_cell.angle_gamma   90.00
#
_symmetry.space_group_name_H-M   'P 1'
#
loop_
_entity.id
_entity.type
_entity.pdbx_description
1 polymer ?
#
loop_
_entity_poly.entity_id
_entity_poly.type
_entity_poly.pdbx_seq_one_letter_code
_entity_poly.pdbx_strand_id
1 'polypeptide(L)'
;AVGIIAAQSIGEPGTQLTLRTFHTGGVVGTDITSGLPRVEELFEARIPKASAIISEIDGNVEVIDTDEGNKVRITSSEFCLDEYELSPGMKAAVDDGQLVDVGTILLHPVPPSEETEERDTQLPAIAEQRPIVARVAGEVVIEDGRFYIKYEEREEREYIVPHGTRLLVKTGSKVKASEQLAEGIIDPHDILQIIGKEAVQRHLIDEIQKVYRSQGVNIHDKHIAIIACQMLRKVGIISSGDTEFLPGEMIDRFDYEEVNAKVLAEGGE
;
A
#
# COMPACT_ATOMS: atom_id res chain seq x y z
N ALA A 1 12.64 0.52 -31.27
CA ALA A 1 11.44 0.34 -32.14
C ALA A 1 10.31 -0.50 -31.51
N VAL A 2 10.52 -1.19 -30.38
CA VAL A 2 9.51 -2.10 -29.80
C VAL A 2 8.20 -1.39 -29.41
N GLY A 3 8.29 -0.13 -28.94
CA GLY A 3 7.10 0.67 -28.63
C GLY A 3 6.19 0.96 -29.82
N ILE A 4 6.75 1.16 -31.02
CA ILE A 4 5.97 1.40 -32.25
C ILE A 4 5.21 0.13 -32.62
N ILE A 5 5.88 -1.02 -32.55
CA ILE A 5 5.26 -2.33 -32.83
C ILE A 5 4.13 -2.58 -31.83
N ALA A 6 4.36 -2.34 -30.54
CA ALA A 6 3.33 -2.48 -29.51
C ALA A 6 2.10 -1.58 -29.77
N ALA A 7 2.33 -0.31 -30.10
CA ALA A 7 1.25 0.63 -30.41
C ALA A 7 0.44 0.18 -31.64
N GLN A 8 1.10 -0.28 -32.69
CA GLN A 8 0.44 -0.78 -33.90
C GLN A 8 -0.38 -2.06 -33.64
N SER A 9 0.19 -3.01 -32.88
CA SER A 9 -0.48 -4.27 -32.53
C SER A 9 -1.76 -4.08 -31.70
N ILE A 10 -1.95 -2.91 -31.09
CA ILE A 10 -3.14 -2.55 -30.31
C ILE A 10 -4.07 -1.66 -31.14
N GLY A 11 -3.52 -0.65 -31.83
CA GLY A 11 -4.29 0.36 -32.56
C GLY A 11 -4.95 -0.14 -33.85
N GLU A 12 -4.30 -1.01 -34.62
CA GLU A 12 -4.87 -1.55 -35.86
C GLU A 12 -6.11 -2.43 -35.59
N PRO A 13 -6.08 -3.41 -34.67
CA PRO A 13 -7.27 -4.13 -34.28
C PRO A 13 -8.34 -3.22 -33.65
N GLY A 14 -7.93 -2.22 -32.86
CA GLY A 14 -8.87 -1.27 -32.26
C GLY A 14 -9.72 -0.55 -33.32
N THR A 15 -9.07 0.02 -34.33
CA THR A 15 -9.76 0.69 -35.44
C THR A 15 -10.71 -0.25 -36.19
N GLN A 16 -10.32 -1.51 -36.37
CA GLN A 16 -11.17 -2.54 -36.98
C GLN A 16 -12.41 -2.87 -36.13
N LEU A 17 -12.25 -2.95 -34.81
CA LEU A 17 -13.34 -3.23 -33.86
C LEU A 17 -14.36 -2.09 -33.84
N THR A 18 -13.90 -0.85 -33.91
CA THR A 18 -14.78 0.32 -34.05
C THR A 18 -15.65 0.19 -35.30
N LEU A 19 -15.06 -0.16 -36.44
CA LEU A 19 -15.83 -0.30 -37.69
C LEU A 19 -16.82 -1.48 -37.64
N ARG A 20 -16.48 -2.60 -36.99
CA ARG A 20 -17.39 -3.77 -36.89
C ARG A 20 -18.58 -3.53 -35.97
N THR A 21 -18.36 -2.89 -34.82
CA THR A 21 -19.39 -2.66 -33.79
C THR A 21 -20.53 -1.76 -34.27
N PHE A 22 -20.25 -0.75 -35.10
CA PHE A 22 -21.30 0.11 -35.68
C PHE A 22 -22.30 -0.62 -36.60
N HIS A 23 -21.93 -1.78 -37.14
CA HIS A 23 -22.76 -2.51 -38.11
C HIS A 23 -23.53 -3.69 -37.49
N THR A 24 -23.31 -3.99 -36.20
CA THR A 24 -24.03 -5.04 -35.43
C THR A 24 -24.88 -4.44 -34.31
N GLY A 25 -25.36 -3.20 -34.49
CA GLY A 25 -26.26 -2.54 -33.54
C GLY A 25 -27.61 -3.25 -33.47
N GLY A 26 -27.80 -4.14 -32.49
CA GLY A 26 -29.14 -4.72 -32.24
C GLY A 26 -29.23 -5.96 -31.36
N VAL A 27 -28.14 -6.65 -31.02
CA VAL A 27 -28.23 -7.83 -30.15
C VAL A 27 -28.01 -7.39 -28.71
N VAL A 28 -29.05 -7.35 -27.88
CA VAL A 28 -28.90 -7.22 -26.42
C VAL A 28 -28.36 -8.54 -25.88
N GLY A 29 -27.07 -8.77 -26.09
CA GLY A 29 -26.29 -9.73 -25.34
C GLY A 29 -25.81 -9.05 -24.06
N THR A 30 -25.79 -9.78 -22.96
CA THR A 30 -25.12 -9.36 -21.73
C THR A 30 -23.70 -8.93 -22.08
N ASP A 31 -23.43 -7.63 -21.88
CA ASP A 31 -22.10 -7.02 -21.88
C ASP A 31 -21.50 -6.60 -23.24
N ILE A 32 -22.25 -5.84 -24.07
CA ILE A 32 -21.71 -5.19 -25.29
C ILE A 32 -21.14 -3.78 -25.02
N THR A 33 -21.41 -3.19 -23.86
CA THR A 33 -20.84 -1.89 -23.45
C THR A 33 -19.32 -1.93 -23.22
N SER A 34 -18.70 -3.11 -23.26
CA SER A 34 -17.31 -3.39 -22.87
C SER A 34 -16.36 -3.72 -24.05
N GLY A 35 -16.72 -3.34 -25.27
CA GLY A 35 -15.82 -3.40 -26.44
C GLY A 35 -14.66 -2.40 -26.36
N LEU A 36 -14.27 -1.80 -27.49
CA LEU A 36 -13.19 -0.80 -27.52
C LEU A 36 -13.35 0.38 -26.54
N PRO A 37 -14.57 0.90 -26.22
CA PRO A 37 -14.72 1.98 -25.24
C PRO A 37 -14.12 1.66 -23.88
N ARG A 38 -14.11 0.39 -23.47
CA ARG A 38 -13.48 -0.05 -22.21
C ARG A 38 -11.96 0.00 -22.30
N VAL A 39 -11.39 -0.36 -23.45
CA VAL A 39 -9.94 -0.26 -23.69
C VAL A 39 -9.49 1.20 -23.72
N GLU A 40 -10.29 2.08 -24.33
CA GLU A 40 -10.06 3.53 -24.29
C GLU A 40 -10.15 4.09 -22.87
N GLU A 41 -11.17 3.69 -22.09
CA GLU A 41 -11.32 4.05 -20.68
C GLU A 41 -10.08 3.66 -19.85
N LEU A 42 -9.56 2.45 -20.06
CA LEU A 42 -8.37 1.94 -19.37
C LEU A 42 -7.09 2.68 -19.79
N PHE A 43 -6.87 2.92 -21.09
CA PHE A 43 -5.66 3.61 -21.57
C PHE A 43 -5.65 5.11 -21.27
N GLU A 44 -6.81 5.72 -21.17
CA GLU A 44 -6.94 7.12 -20.75
C GLU A 44 -7.00 7.28 -19.23
N ALA A 45 -6.96 6.18 -18.47
CA ALA A 45 -7.11 6.17 -17.02
C ALA A 45 -8.35 6.99 -16.59
N ARG A 46 -9.50 6.74 -17.21
CA ARG A 46 -10.75 7.40 -16.83
C ARG A 46 -11.37 6.67 -15.64
N ILE A 47 -11.92 7.45 -14.71
CA ILE A 47 -12.67 6.91 -13.56
C ILE A 47 -13.93 6.19 -14.09
N PRO A 48 -14.10 4.89 -13.80
CA PRO A 48 -15.27 4.14 -14.23
C PRO A 48 -16.57 4.71 -13.65
N LYS A 49 -17.66 4.69 -14.43
CA LYS A 49 -18.97 5.18 -13.96
C LYS A 49 -19.55 4.36 -12.81
N ALA A 50 -19.24 3.07 -12.78
CA ALA A 50 -19.68 2.14 -11.74
C ALA A 50 -18.44 1.58 -11.03
N SER A 51 -17.72 2.44 -10.30
CA SER A 51 -16.49 2.02 -9.61
C SER A 51 -16.80 0.98 -8.53
N ALA A 52 -16.00 -0.08 -8.49
CA ALA A 52 -16.05 -1.07 -7.43
C ALA A 52 -15.42 -0.50 -6.17
N ILE A 53 -16.07 -0.73 -5.04
CA ILE A 53 -15.47 -0.44 -3.74
C ILE A 53 -14.53 -1.60 -3.42
N ILE A 54 -13.24 -1.32 -3.28
CA ILE A 54 -12.20 -2.30 -2.93
C ILE A 54 -11.66 -2.06 -1.52
N SER A 55 -11.14 -3.11 -0.89
CA SER A 55 -10.47 -2.99 0.40
C SER A 55 -9.11 -2.32 0.23
N GLU A 56 -8.75 -1.41 1.11
CA GLU A 56 -7.40 -0.85 1.18
C GLU A 56 -6.48 -1.62 2.14
N ILE A 57 -7.03 -2.45 3.05
CA ILE A 57 -6.26 -3.24 4.01
C ILE A 57 -6.65 -4.71 3.99
N ASP A 58 -5.74 -5.57 4.41
CA ASP A 58 -6.05 -6.96 4.72
C ASP A 58 -6.85 -7.01 6.03
N GLY A 59 -7.83 -7.90 6.16
CA GLY A 59 -8.56 -8.01 7.42
C GLY A 59 -9.82 -8.84 7.42
N ASN A 60 -10.52 -8.80 8.55
CA ASN A 60 -11.83 -9.43 8.71
C ASN A 60 -12.94 -8.42 8.42
N VAL A 61 -13.95 -8.86 7.69
CA VAL A 61 -15.08 -8.04 7.27
C VAL A 61 -16.21 -8.07 8.29
N GLU A 62 -16.76 -6.91 8.62
CA GLU A 62 -18.01 -6.71 9.34
C GLU A 62 -18.96 -5.86 8.47
N VAL A 63 -20.11 -6.42 8.09
CA VAL A 63 -21.14 -5.69 7.34
C VAL A 63 -22.23 -5.23 8.29
N ILE A 64 -22.50 -3.93 8.29
CA ILE A 64 -23.50 -3.25 9.11
C ILE A 64 -24.53 -2.61 8.18
N ASP A 65 -25.80 -2.95 8.34
CA ASP A 65 -26.89 -2.33 7.59
C ASP A 65 -27.22 -0.96 8.19
N THR A 66 -27.34 0.07 7.35
CA THR A 66 -27.61 1.46 7.76
C THR A 66 -28.66 2.09 6.85
N ASP A 67 -29.29 3.17 7.30
CA ASP A 67 -30.33 3.86 6.52
C ASP A 67 -29.82 4.37 5.15
N GLU A 68 -28.51 4.62 4.99
CA GLU A 68 -27.89 5.13 3.77
C GLU A 68 -27.25 4.05 2.87
N GLY A 69 -27.04 2.84 3.39
CA GLY A 69 -26.44 1.75 2.63
C GLY A 69 -26.00 0.59 3.51
N ASN A 70 -25.23 -0.33 2.93
CA ASN A 70 -24.42 -1.25 3.71
C ASN A 70 -23.10 -0.56 4.05
N LYS A 71 -22.74 -0.52 5.32
CA LYS A 71 -21.42 -0.10 5.79
C LYS A 71 -20.55 -1.33 6.00
N VAL A 72 -19.45 -1.42 5.26
CA VAL A 72 -18.48 -2.51 5.36
C VAL A 72 -17.29 -2.01 6.17
N ARG A 73 -17.06 -2.59 7.36
CA ARG A 73 -15.88 -2.32 8.18
C ARG A 73 -14.89 -3.47 8.01
N ILE A 74 -13.62 -3.12 7.86
CA ILE A 74 -12.51 -4.08 7.77
C ILE A 74 -11.58 -3.78 8.92
N THR A 75 -11.32 -4.81 9.73
CA THR A 75 -10.42 -4.73 10.88
C THR A 75 -9.22 -5.64 10.63
N SER A 76 -8.04 -5.03 10.60
CA SER A 76 -6.75 -5.71 10.68
C SER A 76 -6.28 -5.69 12.13
N SER A 77 -5.85 -6.85 12.64
CA SER A 77 -5.26 -6.99 13.97
C SER A 77 -3.97 -7.80 13.83
N GLU A 78 -2.83 -7.17 14.11
CA GLU A 78 -1.52 -7.82 14.10
C GLU A 78 -0.82 -7.61 15.45
N PHE A 79 -0.06 -8.62 15.89
CA PHE A 79 0.76 -8.50 17.09
C PHE A 79 2.18 -8.10 16.70
N CYS A 80 2.59 -6.92 17.14
CA CYS A 80 3.91 -6.37 16.92
C CYS A 80 4.79 -6.55 18.16
N LEU A 81 6.10 -6.67 17.96
CA LEU A 81 7.11 -6.73 19.01
C LEU A 81 8.04 -5.54 18.85
N ASP A 82 8.12 -4.70 19.88
CA ASP A 82 9.12 -3.61 19.96
C ASP A 82 10.32 -4.07 20.80
N GLU A 83 11.49 -4.18 20.17
CA GLU A 83 12.73 -4.67 20.81
C GLU A 83 13.52 -3.52 21.46
N TYR A 84 13.96 -3.75 22.70
CA TYR A 84 14.79 -2.83 23.46
C TYR A 84 16.16 -3.45 23.73
N GLU A 85 17.20 -2.75 23.28
CA GLU A 85 18.58 -3.14 23.53
C GLU A 85 19.02 -2.79 24.96
N LEU A 86 19.57 -3.77 25.66
CA LEU A 86 20.14 -3.60 26.99
C LEU A 86 21.61 -3.20 26.90
N SER A 87 21.95 -2.02 27.39
CA SER A 87 23.34 -1.68 27.71
C SER A 87 23.77 -2.34 29.03
N PRO A 88 24.96 -2.97 29.12
CA PRO A 88 25.44 -3.57 30.37
C PRO A 88 25.57 -2.49 31.46
N GLY A 89 24.82 -2.64 32.55
CA GLY A 89 24.75 -1.67 33.65
C GLY A 89 23.33 -1.12 33.95
N MET A 90 22.33 -1.52 33.17
CA MET A 90 20.92 -1.21 33.41
C MET A 90 20.22 -2.32 34.19
N LYS A 91 19.40 -1.97 35.19
CA LYS A 91 18.52 -2.91 35.89
C LYS A 91 17.09 -2.76 35.41
N ALA A 92 16.41 -3.89 35.23
CA ALA A 92 14.99 -3.96 34.91
C ALA A 92 14.16 -3.34 36.05
N ALA A 93 13.18 -2.51 35.70
CA ALA A 93 12.19 -1.95 36.62
C ALA A 93 10.81 -2.62 36.48
N VAL A 94 10.63 -3.50 35.48
CA VAL A 94 9.39 -4.20 35.16
C VAL A 94 9.62 -5.71 35.14
N ASP A 95 8.59 -6.47 35.50
CA ASP A 95 8.59 -7.93 35.50
C ASP A 95 8.15 -8.49 34.13
N ASP A 96 8.52 -9.74 33.86
CA ASP A 96 8.05 -10.49 32.68
C ASP A 96 6.52 -10.72 32.75
N GLY A 97 5.81 -10.42 31.66
CA GLY A 97 4.34 -10.45 31.56
C GLY A 97 3.64 -9.21 32.11
N GLN A 98 4.36 -8.16 32.52
CA GLN A 98 3.74 -6.94 33.02
C GLN A 98 3.19 -6.09 31.86
N LEU A 99 1.94 -5.63 31.99
CA LEU A 99 1.37 -4.60 31.12
C LEU A 99 1.94 -3.24 31.47
N VAL A 100 2.51 -2.56 30.48
CA VAL A 100 3.13 -1.23 30.62
C VAL A 100 2.44 -0.22 29.69
N ASP A 101 2.31 1.02 30.15
CA ASP A 101 1.84 2.15 29.34
C ASP A 101 3.02 2.91 28.71
N VAL A 102 2.74 3.71 27.67
CA VAL A 102 3.74 4.59 27.03
C VAL A 102 4.38 5.51 28.08
N GLY A 103 5.71 5.54 28.11
CA GLY A 103 6.49 6.33 29.07
C GLY A 103 6.84 5.61 30.37
N THR A 104 6.36 4.38 30.58
CA THR A 104 6.76 3.57 31.74
C THR A 104 8.25 3.24 31.66
N ILE A 105 8.97 3.43 32.77
CA ILE A 105 10.40 3.13 32.83
C ILE A 105 10.59 1.62 32.83
N LEU A 106 11.22 1.10 31.78
CA LEU A 106 11.57 -0.32 31.66
C LEU A 106 12.91 -0.61 32.33
N LEU A 107 13.87 0.31 32.18
CA LEU A 107 15.24 0.16 32.65
C LEU A 107 15.71 1.41 33.36
N HIS A 108 16.26 1.23 34.56
CA HIS A 108 16.94 2.29 35.28
C HIS A 108 18.46 2.10 35.22
N PRO A 109 19.23 3.20 35.09
CA PRO A 109 20.68 3.14 35.30
C PRO A 109 20.95 2.75 36.75
N VAL A 110 21.84 1.79 36.97
CA VAL A 110 22.32 1.50 38.32
C VAL A 110 23.21 2.66 38.76
N PRO A 111 22.85 3.43 39.80
CA PRO A 111 23.75 4.44 40.33
C PRO A 111 25.00 3.75 40.90
N PRO A 112 26.21 4.29 40.68
CA PRO A 112 27.43 3.72 41.22
C PRO A 112 27.49 3.93 42.74
N SER A 113 27.09 2.91 43.50
CA SER A 113 27.33 2.74 44.94
C SER A 113 27.09 1.27 45.26
N GLU A 114 28.03 0.40 45.67
CA GLU A 114 29.39 0.40 46.23
C GLU A 114 30.00 -0.96 45.73
N GLU A 115 31.25 -1.20 45.33
CA GLU A 115 32.59 -1.01 45.91
C GLU A 115 33.62 -1.14 44.76
N THR A 116 34.58 -0.24 44.59
CA THR A 116 36.00 -0.46 44.95
C THR A 116 36.73 0.87 44.82
N GLU A 117 37.51 1.19 45.84
CA GLU A 117 38.33 2.39 45.99
C GLU A 117 39.43 2.55 44.91
N GLU A 118 39.83 3.82 44.73
CA GLU A 118 41.09 4.32 44.15
C GLU A 118 41.39 4.08 42.66
N ARG A 119 41.22 5.15 41.85
CA ARG A 119 42.35 5.97 41.36
C ARG A 119 41.88 7.16 40.51
N ASP A 120 42.39 8.33 40.88
CA ASP A 120 42.41 9.57 40.10
C ASP A 120 42.81 9.33 38.64
N THR A 121 42.09 9.91 37.67
CA THR A 121 42.46 11.15 36.96
C THR A 121 41.51 11.34 35.74
N GLN A 122 40.94 12.54 35.59
CA GLN A 122 40.24 13.08 34.39
C GLN A 122 38.84 12.53 34.03
N LEU A 123 37.80 13.26 34.45
CA LEU A 123 36.52 13.36 33.72
C LEU A 123 36.70 14.30 32.51
N PRO A 124 36.06 14.01 31.36
CA PRO A 124 34.72 14.54 31.15
C PRO A 124 33.71 13.54 30.53
N ALA A 125 32.43 13.91 30.68
CA ALA A 125 31.22 13.28 30.16
C ALA A 125 30.80 11.96 30.83
N ILE A 126 30.23 12.09 32.05
CA ILE A 126 29.19 11.18 32.51
C ILE A 126 28.12 11.18 31.42
N ALA A 127 28.06 10.11 30.61
CA ALA A 127 26.89 9.85 29.80
C ALA A 127 25.72 9.76 30.77
N GLU A 128 24.84 10.75 30.77
CA GLU A 128 23.54 10.65 31.41
C GLU A 128 22.85 9.42 30.81
N GLN A 129 23.00 8.28 31.46
CA GLN A 129 22.30 7.06 31.08
C GLN A 129 20.84 7.31 31.40
N ARG A 130 20.11 7.87 30.44
CA ARG A 130 18.69 8.18 30.58
C ARG A 130 17.92 6.86 30.76
N PRO A 131 16.92 6.83 31.65
CA PRO A 131 16.08 5.66 31.78
C PRO A 131 15.44 5.34 30.45
N ILE A 132 15.46 4.06 30.06
CA ILE A 132 14.78 3.61 28.85
C ILE A 132 13.31 3.44 29.21
N VAL A 133 12.47 4.20 28.51
CA VAL A 133 11.01 4.20 28.69
C VAL A 133 10.35 3.42 27.55
N ALA A 134 9.21 2.81 27.84
CA ALA A 134 8.36 2.17 26.86
C ALA A 134 7.87 3.17 25.80
N ARG A 135 8.15 2.88 24.54
CA ARG A 135 7.67 3.62 23.36
C ARG A 135 6.22 3.29 23.03
N VAL A 136 5.81 2.06 23.33
CA VAL A 136 4.48 1.50 23.04
C VAL A 136 3.89 0.88 24.30
N ALA A 137 2.55 0.92 24.42
CA ALA A 137 1.84 0.23 25.48
C ALA A 137 1.65 -1.24 25.10
N GLY A 138 1.91 -2.16 26.02
CA GLY A 138 1.82 -3.58 25.73
C GLY A 138 2.31 -4.47 26.87
N GLU A 139 2.41 -5.76 26.59
CA GLU A 139 2.91 -6.77 27.52
C GLU A 139 4.42 -6.90 27.37
N VAL A 140 5.16 -6.75 28.48
CA VAL A 140 6.61 -6.95 28.50
C VAL A 140 6.91 -8.44 28.44
N VAL A 141 7.75 -8.85 27.48
CA VAL A 141 8.27 -10.21 27.35
C VAL A 141 9.79 -10.14 27.47
N ILE A 142 10.37 -10.87 28.42
CA ILE A 142 11.80 -10.89 28.69
C ILE A 142 12.37 -12.26 28.28
N GLU A 143 13.08 -12.32 27.16
CA GLU A 143 13.76 -13.55 26.70
C GLU A 143 15.27 -13.29 26.47
N ASP A 144 16.12 -14.21 26.95
CA ASP A 144 17.57 -14.22 26.73
C ASP A 144 18.31 -12.90 27.02
N GLY A 145 17.82 -12.12 28.00
CA GLY A 145 18.39 -10.80 28.30
C GLY A 145 18.13 -9.78 27.19
N ARG A 146 16.95 -9.84 26.55
CA ARG A 146 16.35 -8.83 25.66
C ARG A 146 14.93 -8.52 26.15
N PHE A 147 14.52 -7.28 26.02
CA PHE A 147 13.17 -6.82 26.38
C PHE A 147 12.36 -6.60 25.11
N TYR A 148 11.21 -7.25 25.01
CA TYR A 148 10.23 -7.01 23.97
C TYR A 148 8.97 -6.45 24.60
N ILE A 149 8.34 -5.47 23.95
CA ILE A 149 6.95 -5.12 24.25
C ILE A 149 6.08 -5.69 23.15
N LYS A 150 5.21 -6.63 23.52
CA LYS A 150 4.18 -7.16 22.64
C LYS A 150 2.94 -6.28 22.71
N TYR A 151 2.55 -5.71 21.59
CA TYR A 151 1.35 -4.89 21.46
C TYR A 151 0.50 -5.36 20.29
N GLU A 152 -0.81 -5.17 20.39
CA GLU A 152 -1.73 -5.40 19.28
C GLU A 152 -1.91 -4.08 18.53
N GLU A 153 -1.53 -4.07 17.25
CA GLU A 153 -1.84 -2.99 16.33
C GLU A 153 -3.15 -3.32 15.63
N ARG A 154 -4.16 -2.48 15.86
CA ARG A 154 -5.48 -2.62 15.26
C ARG A 154 -5.74 -1.45 14.33
N GLU A 155 -5.89 -1.75 13.05
CA GLU A 155 -6.28 -0.79 12.03
C GLU A 155 -7.69 -1.10 11.54
N GLU A 156 -8.53 -0.07 11.43
CA GLU A 156 -9.90 -0.21 10.93
C GLU A 156 -10.16 0.76 9.78
N ARG A 157 -10.77 0.25 8.71
CA ARG A 157 -11.26 1.07 7.60
C ARG A 157 -12.73 0.78 7.33
N GLU A 158 -13.49 1.84 7.07
CA GLU A 158 -14.93 1.78 6.87
C GLU A 158 -15.29 2.25 5.46
N TYR A 159 -16.11 1.47 4.77
CA TYR A 159 -16.53 1.72 3.40
C TYR A 159 -18.05 1.78 3.33
N ILE A 160 -18.59 2.81 2.67
CA ILE A 160 -20.04 2.99 2.50
C ILE A 160 -20.43 2.45 1.13
N VAL A 161 -21.32 1.46 1.11
CA VAL A 161 -21.85 0.83 -0.10
C VAL A 161 -23.31 1.28 -0.30
N PRO A 162 -23.62 2.03 -1.37
CA PRO A 162 -24.99 2.51 -1.61
C PRO A 162 -26.03 1.41 -1.74
N HIS A 163 -27.27 1.71 -1.32
CA HIS A 163 -28.43 0.85 -1.51
C HIS A 163 -28.69 0.59 -3.00
N GLY A 164 -28.40 -0.62 -3.46
CA GLY A 164 -28.56 -1.03 -4.87
C GLY A 164 -27.34 -1.75 -5.43
N THR A 165 -26.16 -1.53 -4.85
CA THR A 165 -24.95 -2.28 -5.21
C THR A 165 -24.92 -3.59 -4.45
N ARG A 166 -24.69 -4.69 -5.16
CA ARG A 166 -24.59 -6.02 -4.55
C ARG A 166 -23.23 -6.19 -3.88
N LEU A 167 -23.25 -6.59 -2.61
CA LEU A 167 -22.04 -6.97 -1.88
C LEU A 167 -21.52 -8.33 -2.36
N LEU A 168 -20.19 -8.43 -2.49
CA LEU A 168 -19.48 -9.66 -2.80
C LEU A 168 -18.97 -10.36 -1.54
N VAL A 169 -18.81 -9.61 -0.45
CA VAL A 169 -18.30 -10.09 0.85
C VAL A 169 -19.41 -10.28 1.87
N LYS A 170 -19.13 -11.08 2.90
CA LYS A 170 -20.04 -11.32 4.03
C LYS A 170 -19.32 -11.05 5.36
N THR A 171 -20.09 -10.75 6.41
CA THR A 171 -19.55 -10.65 7.77
C THR A 171 -18.81 -11.94 8.15
N GLY A 172 -17.58 -11.79 8.65
CA GLY A 172 -16.68 -12.89 8.99
C GLY A 172 -15.79 -13.38 7.83
N SER A 173 -15.95 -12.86 6.62
CA SER A 173 -15.02 -13.14 5.52
C SER A 173 -13.67 -12.47 5.77
N LYS A 174 -12.59 -13.14 5.37
CA LYS A 174 -11.27 -12.53 5.27
C LYS A 174 -11.09 -11.99 3.87
N VAL A 175 -10.60 -10.76 3.78
CA VAL A 175 -10.32 -10.08 2.51
C VAL A 175 -8.88 -9.61 2.48
N LYS A 176 -8.34 -9.50 1.27
CA LYS A 176 -7.06 -8.86 1.02
C LYS A 176 -7.22 -7.41 0.55
N ALA A 177 -6.15 -6.64 0.67
CA ALA A 177 -6.01 -5.35 0.03
C ALA A 177 -6.23 -5.49 -1.49
N SER A 178 -6.91 -4.51 -2.04
CA SER A 178 -7.55 -4.44 -3.36
C SER A 178 -8.65 -5.46 -3.68
N GLU A 179 -9.14 -6.25 -2.73
CA GLU A 179 -10.25 -7.16 -2.98
C GLU A 179 -11.59 -6.40 -3.07
N GLN A 180 -12.42 -6.73 -4.04
CA GLN A 180 -13.71 -6.06 -4.26
C GLN A 180 -14.72 -6.42 -3.16
N LEU A 181 -15.22 -5.40 -2.46
CA LEU A 181 -16.26 -5.52 -1.44
C LEU A 181 -17.65 -5.53 -2.06
N ALA A 182 -17.84 -4.81 -3.17
CA ALA A 182 -19.09 -4.65 -3.88
C ALA A 182 -18.91 -4.83 -5.39
N GLU A 183 -19.99 -5.19 -6.09
CA GLU A 183 -20.01 -5.29 -7.55
C GLU A 183 -19.67 -3.94 -8.19
N GLY A 184 -18.85 -3.97 -9.24
CA GLY A 184 -18.44 -2.79 -9.99
C GLY A 184 -17.17 -3.04 -10.79
N ILE A 185 -16.67 -1.97 -11.39
CA ILE A 185 -15.46 -1.91 -12.20
C ILE A 185 -14.33 -1.35 -11.34
N ILE A 186 -13.21 -2.05 -11.23
CA ILE A 186 -12.09 -1.55 -10.43
C ILE A 186 -11.46 -0.33 -11.12
N ASP A 187 -11.21 0.73 -10.35
CA ASP A 187 -10.45 1.89 -10.79
C ASP A 187 -8.93 1.61 -10.66
N PRO A 188 -8.14 1.73 -11.74
CA PRO A 188 -6.69 1.60 -11.69
C PRO A 188 -6.00 2.56 -10.70
N HIS A 189 -6.58 3.72 -10.40
CA HIS A 189 -6.01 4.66 -9.41
C HIS A 189 -6.05 4.07 -8.00
N ASP A 190 -7.14 3.42 -7.63
CA ASP A 190 -7.27 2.80 -6.31
C ASP A 190 -6.24 1.67 -6.15
N ILE A 191 -6.03 0.86 -7.20
CA ILE A 191 -4.98 -0.17 -7.21
C ILE A 191 -3.59 0.46 -7.06
N LEU A 192 -3.34 1.58 -7.74
CA LEU A 192 -2.04 2.28 -7.68
C LEU A 192 -1.74 2.79 -6.29
N GLN A 193 -2.74 3.32 -5.60
CA GLN A 193 -2.60 3.84 -4.26
C GLN A 193 -2.46 2.72 -3.21
N ILE A 194 -3.17 1.60 -3.38
CA ILE A 194 -3.23 0.54 -2.38
C ILE A 194 -2.07 -0.47 -2.52
N ILE A 195 -1.87 -1.04 -3.71
CA ILE A 195 -0.85 -2.10 -3.92
C ILE A 195 0.37 -1.57 -4.69
N GLY A 196 0.16 -0.59 -5.57
CA GLY A 196 1.24 0.02 -6.34
C GLY A 196 1.34 -0.44 -7.79
N LYS A 197 2.42 0.01 -8.44
CA LYS A 197 2.59 -0.02 -9.90
C LYS A 197 2.47 -1.40 -10.54
N GLU A 198 2.99 -2.44 -9.89
CA GLU A 198 3.02 -3.79 -10.46
C GLU A 198 1.63 -4.40 -10.54
N ALA A 199 0.80 -4.16 -9.51
CA ALA A 199 -0.58 -4.60 -9.48
C ALA A 199 -1.42 -3.88 -10.53
N VAL A 200 -1.23 -2.56 -10.68
CA VAL A 200 -1.89 -1.77 -11.73
C VAL A 200 -1.52 -2.29 -13.11
N GLN A 201 -0.22 -2.50 -13.36
CA GLN A 201 0.23 -2.99 -14.66
C GLN A 201 -0.38 -4.36 -14.99
N ARG A 202 -0.41 -5.27 -14.02
CA ARG A 202 -1.05 -6.59 -14.19
C ARG A 202 -2.55 -6.45 -14.46
N HIS A 203 -3.23 -5.62 -13.67
CA HIS A 203 -4.66 -5.36 -13.84
C HIS A 203 -4.98 -4.79 -15.23
N LEU A 204 -4.23 -3.79 -15.69
CA LEU A 204 -4.37 -3.20 -17.03
C LEU A 204 -4.16 -4.25 -18.12
N ILE A 205 -3.11 -5.08 -17.99
CA ILE A 205 -2.85 -6.16 -18.96
C ILE A 205 -4.03 -7.13 -19.01
N ASP A 206 -4.48 -7.63 -17.87
CA ASP A 206 -5.54 -8.65 -17.80
C ASP A 206 -6.88 -8.13 -18.32
N GLU A 207 -7.28 -6.91 -17.94
CA GLU A 207 -8.53 -6.31 -18.37
C GLU A 207 -8.53 -5.99 -19.88
N ILE A 208 -7.47 -5.38 -20.40
CA ILE A 208 -7.37 -5.06 -21.83
C ILE A 208 -7.34 -6.36 -22.65
N GLN A 209 -6.58 -7.34 -22.19
CA GLN A 209 -6.46 -8.65 -22.85
C GLN A 209 -7.80 -9.38 -22.87
N LYS A 210 -8.58 -9.33 -21.78
CA LYS A 210 -9.94 -9.90 -21.70
C LYS A 210 -10.86 -9.29 -22.75
N VAL A 211 -10.81 -7.96 -22.95
CA VAL A 211 -11.60 -7.28 -23.98
C VAL A 211 -11.18 -7.74 -25.37
N TYR A 212 -9.90 -7.69 -25.73
CA TYR A 212 -9.46 -8.12 -27.07
C TYR A 212 -9.77 -9.60 -27.35
N ARG A 213 -9.56 -10.49 -26.37
CA ARG A 213 -9.90 -11.92 -26.50
C ARG A 213 -11.40 -12.13 -26.71
N SER A 214 -12.25 -11.38 -26.00
CA SER A 214 -13.72 -11.46 -26.19
C SER A 214 -14.15 -11.09 -27.62
N GLN A 215 -13.38 -10.23 -28.28
CA GLN A 215 -13.58 -9.79 -29.66
C GLN A 215 -12.85 -10.69 -30.69
N GLY A 216 -12.24 -11.80 -30.25
CA GLY A 216 -11.53 -12.74 -31.09
C GLY A 216 -10.16 -12.26 -31.57
N VAL A 217 -9.59 -11.22 -30.96
CA VAL A 217 -8.24 -10.71 -31.25
C VAL A 217 -7.27 -11.19 -30.18
N ASN A 218 -6.24 -11.93 -30.58
CA ASN A 218 -5.18 -12.37 -29.68
C ASN A 218 -3.99 -11.41 -29.78
N ILE A 219 -3.81 -10.55 -28.79
CA ILE A 219 -2.65 -9.67 -28.64
C ILE A 219 -1.69 -10.32 -27.64
N HIS A 220 -0.38 -10.24 -27.84
CA HIS A 220 0.56 -10.70 -26.83
C HIS A 220 0.69 -9.66 -25.70
N ASP A 221 0.64 -10.13 -24.45
CA ASP A 221 0.77 -9.32 -23.23
C ASP A 221 1.97 -8.36 -23.22
N LYS A 222 3.07 -8.67 -23.94
CA LYS A 222 4.23 -7.79 -24.08
C LYS A 222 3.87 -6.44 -24.71
N HIS A 223 2.95 -6.42 -25.67
CA HIS A 223 2.55 -5.17 -26.31
C HIS A 223 1.76 -4.29 -25.34
N ILE A 224 0.82 -4.88 -24.60
CA ILE A 224 0.03 -4.16 -23.59
C ILE A 224 0.94 -3.68 -22.45
N ALA A 225 1.86 -4.52 -21.99
CA ALA A 225 2.83 -4.19 -20.95
C ALA A 225 3.69 -2.98 -21.32
N ILE A 226 4.12 -2.87 -22.58
CA ILE A 226 4.91 -1.71 -23.04
C ILE A 226 4.11 -0.41 -22.93
N ILE A 227 2.81 -0.43 -23.25
CA ILE A 227 1.96 0.75 -23.11
C ILE A 227 1.67 1.05 -21.64
N ALA A 228 1.36 0.04 -20.82
CA ALA A 228 1.14 0.20 -19.39
C ALA A 228 2.40 0.78 -18.68
N CYS A 229 3.60 0.35 -19.07
CA CYS A 229 4.85 0.96 -18.60
C CYS A 229 4.95 2.43 -18.96
N GLN A 230 4.52 2.82 -20.16
CA GLN A 230 4.57 4.21 -20.62
C GLN A 230 3.53 5.09 -19.89
N MET A 231 2.39 4.53 -19.47
CA MET A 231 1.42 5.21 -18.62
C MET A 231 1.98 5.50 -17.22
N LEU A 232 2.76 4.56 -16.66
CA LEU A 232 3.36 4.63 -15.32
C LEU A 232 4.76 5.29 -15.29
N ARG A 233 5.07 6.11 -16.30
CA ARG A 233 6.43 6.66 -16.49
C ARG A 233 6.74 7.87 -15.61
N LYS A 234 5.73 8.60 -15.16
CA LYS A 234 5.91 9.80 -14.35
C LYS A 234 5.59 9.55 -12.88
N VAL A 235 6.27 10.29 -12.02
CA VAL A 235 6.01 10.33 -10.58
C VAL A 235 5.69 11.76 -10.16
N GLY A 236 4.78 11.91 -9.20
CA GLY A 236 4.46 13.18 -8.58
C GLY A 236 5.27 13.38 -7.31
N ILE A 237 5.88 14.54 -7.15
CA ILE A 237 6.67 14.87 -5.97
C ILE A 237 5.74 15.32 -4.84
N ILE A 238 5.80 14.65 -3.69
CA ILE A 238 5.00 14.99 -2.50
C ILE A 238 5.77 15.95 -1.59
N SER A 239 7.05 15.65 -1.36
CA SER A 239 7.98 16.46 -0.58
C SER A 239 9.26 16.67 -1.39
N SER A 240 9.83 17.88 -1.32
CA SER A 240 11.08 18.22 -2.02
C SER A 240 12.31 17.61 -1.36
N GLY A 241 12.27 17.37 -0.05
CA GLY A 241 13.46 16.94 0.71
C GLY A 241 14.63 17.90 0.48
N ASP A 242 15.81 17.32 0.22
CA ASP A 242 17.04 18.02 -0.14
C ASP A 242 17.27 18.11 -1.67
N THR A 243 16.28 17.71 -2.47
CA THR A 243 16.34 17.77 -3.95
C THR A 243 15.91 19.15 -4.48
N GLU A 244 16.19 19.41 -5.76
CA GLU A 244 15.74 20.63 -6.46
C GLU A 244 14.27 20.55 -6.91
N PHE A 245 13.58 19.43 -6.66
CA PHE A 245 12.21 19.23 -7.13
C PHE A 245 11.19 20.03 -6.34
N LEU A 246 10.10 20.42 -7.01
CA LEU A 246 9.01 21.13 -6.37
C LEU A 246 7.87 20.19 -5.96
N PRO A 247 7.25 20.37 -4.78
CA PRO A 247 6.04 19.65 -4.41
C PRO A 247 4.92 19.87 -5.46
N GLY A 248 4.31 18.78 -5.92
CA GLY A 248 3.31 18.75 -6.98
C GLY A 248 3.88 18.66 -8.40
N GLU A 249 5.21 18.71 -8.57
CA GLU A 249 5.85 18.53 -9.88
C GLU A 249 5.74 17.09 -10.38
N MET A 250 5.55 16.92 -11.69
CA MET A 250 5.45 15.62 -12.36
C MET A 250 6.70 15.37 -13.20
N ILE A 251 7.60 14.54 -12.70
CA ILE A 251 8.89 14.24 -13.32
C ILE A 251 8.95 12.82 -13.89
N ASP A 252 9.89 12.57 -14.80
CA ASP A 252 10.15 11.21 -15.29
C ASP A 252 10.72 10.37 -14.14
N ARG A 253 10.25 9.13 -14.01
CA ARG A 253 10.66 8.24 -12.93
C ARG A 253 12.16 7.94 -12.96
N PHE A 254 12.76 7.81 -14.14
CA PHE A 254 14.19 7.50 -14.22
C PHE A 254 15.04 8.68 -13.77
N ASP A 255 14.64 9.90 -14.14
CA ASP A 255 15.30 11.12 -13.67
C ASP A 255 15.14 11.28 -12.15
N TYR A 256 13.95 10.99 -11.61
CA TYR A 256 13.71 10.94 -10.17
C TYR A 256 14.62 9.94 -9.45
N GLU A 257 14.67 8.69 -9.93
CA GLU A 257 15.47 7.62 -9.33
C GLU A 257 16.97 7.97 -9.34
N GLU A 258 17.47 8.59 -10.41
CA GLU A 258 18.87 9.02 -10.53
C GLU A 258 19.22 10.15 -9.55
N VAL A 259 18.40 11.22 -9.52
CA VAL A 259 18.63 12.36 -8.62
C VAL A 259 18.53 11.94 -7.16
N ASN A 260 17.51 11.14 -6.82
CA ASN A 260 17.32 10.69 -5.46
C ASN A 260 18.45 9.75 -5.00
N ALA A 261 18.91 8.84 -5.86
CA ALA A 261 20.06 7.99 -5.55
C ALA A 261 21.34 8.79 -5.29
N LYS A 262 21.53 9.92 -5.99
CA LYS A 262 22.65 10.82 -5.77
C LYS A 262 22.54 11.56 -4.42
N VAL A 263 21.38 12.14 -4.11
CA VAL A 263 21.15 12.88 -2.86
C VAL A 263 21.24 11.95 -1.64
N LEU A 264 20.68 10.74 -1.73
CA LEU A 264 20.82 9.70 -0.71
C LEU A 264 22.29 9.31 -0.48
N ALA A 265 23.12 9.26 -1.53
CA ALA A 265 24.55 8.97 -1.40
C ALA A 265 25.32 10.13 -0.73
N GLU A 266 24.82 11.36 -0.84
CA GLU A 266 25.34 12.54 -0.15
C GLU A 266 24.79 12.66 1.30
N GLY A 267 23.85 11.79 1.69
CA GLY A 267 23.26 11.71 3.03
C GLY A 267 22.03 12.60 3.24
N GLY A 268 21.44 13.13 2.17
CA GLY A 268 20.18 13.88 2.21
C GLY A 268 18.94 12.99 2.17
N GLU A 269 17.78 13.62 2.39
CA GLU A 269 16.45 13.00 2.35
C GLU A 269 15.63 13.36 1.10
#